data_AF-B7QFQ7-F1
#
_entry.id   AF-B7QFQ7-F1
#
_cell.length_a   1.000
_cell.length_b   1.000
_cell.length_c   1.000
_cell.angle_alpha   90.00
_cell.angle_beta   90.00
_cell.angle_gamma   90.00
#
_symmetry.space_group_name_H-M   'P 1'
#
loop_
_entity.id
_entity.type
_entity.pdbx_description
1 polymer ?
#
loop_
_entity_poly.entity_id
_entity_poly.type
_entity_poly.pdbx_seq_one_letter_code
_entity_poly.pdbx_strand_id
1 'polypeptide(L)'
;MPLVLTVEVSHLVGTLALNVPPPPTDRIWYGFRTLPRMELVARPKLGEKEVTFARVTERIEKMLFLEFQRILVMPNMDDFMIPIMHSYLPEC
;
A
#
# COMPACT_ATOMS: atom_id res chain seq x y z
N MET A 1 -0.59 9.80 -27.82
CA MET A 1 -1.47 8.90 -27.03
C MET A 1 -0.75 8.55 -25.74
N PRO A 2 -1.37 8.72 -24.55
CA PRO A 2 -0.74 8.38 -23.28
C PRO A 2 -0.75 6.86 -23.04
N LEU A 3 0.33 6.36 -22.42
CA LEU A 3 0.38 5.01 -21.85
C LEU A 3 -0.29 5.07 -20.47
N VAL A 4 -1.33 4.28 -20.26
CA VAL A 4 -2.00 4.13 -18.96
C VAL A 4 -1.66 2.77 -18.41
N LEU A 5 -1.25 2.72 -17.14
CA LEU A 5 -0.99 1.46 -16.45
C LEU A 5 -2.04 1.26 -15.37
N THR A 6 -2.72 0.11 -15.41
CA THR A 6 -3.56 -0.35 -14.30
C THR A 6 -2.80 -1.41 -13.53
N VAL A 7 -2.78 -1.31 -12.21
CA VAL A 7 -2.19 -2.33 -11.33
C VAL A 7 -3.32 -2.91 -10.50
N GLU A 8 -3.39 -4.23 -10.46
CA GLU A 8 -4.38 -4.99 -9.70
C GLU A 8 -3.66 -5.83 -8.63
N VAL A 9 -4.15 -5.78 -7.40
CA VAL A 9 -3.69 -6.67 -6.32
C VAL A 9 -4.71 -7.79 -6.18
N SER A 10 -4.39 -8.99 -6.67
CA SER A 10 -5.31 -10.13 -6.62
C SER A 10 -5.30 -10.84 -5.26
N HIS A 11 -4.13 -10.88 -4.61
CA HIS A 11 -3.95 -11.50 -3.30
C HIS A 11 -3.00 -10.68 -2.44
N LEU A 12 -3.35 -10.50 -1.17
CA LEU A 12 -2.49 -9.92 -0.15
C LEU A 12 -2.78 -10.60 1.19
N VAL A 13 -1.85 -11.43 1.66
CA VAL A 13 -2.01 -12.23 2.90
C VAL A 13 -0.77 -12.07 3.76
N GLY A 14 -0.96 -11.64 5.00
CA GLY A 14 0.09 -11.53 5.99
C GLY A 14 -0.43 -11.02 7.32
N THR A 15 0.47 -10.91 8.30
CA THR A 15 0.12 -10.43 9.65
C THR A 15 0.31 -8.93 9.74
N LEU A 16 -0.80 -8.20 9.83
CA LEU A 16 -0.80 -6.75 10.04
C LEU A 16 -0.55 -6.42 11.51
N ALA A 17 0.34 -5.47 11.77
CA ALA A 17 0.54 -4.82 13.06
C ALA A 17 -0.10 -3.43 13.02
N LEU A 18 -0.83 -3.11 14.07
CA LEU A 18 -1.35 -1.77 14.36
C LEU A 18 -0.69 -1.30 15.65
N ASN A 19 -0.01 -0.16 15.61
CA ASN A 19 0.66 0.43 16.75
C ASN A 19 0.08 1.82 17.02
N VAL A 20 -0.27 2.10 18.26
CA VAL A 20 -0.67 3.42 18.72
C VAL A 20 0.54 4.04 19.43
N PRO A 21 1.12 5.15 18.94
CA PRO A 21 2.19 5.85 19.63
C PRO A 21 1.76 6.30 21.04
N PRO A 22 2.70 6.60 21.94
CA PRO A 22 2.37 7.13 23.26
C PRO A 22 1.49 8.40 23.16
N PRO A 23 0.51 8.59 24.06
CA PRO A 23 -0.25 9.84 24.12
C PRO A 23 0.67 11.07 24.32
N PRO A 24 0.31 12.26 23.82
CA PRO A 24 -0.86 12.57 22.99
C PRO A 24 -0.60 12.26 21.51
N THR A 25 -1.42 11.40 20.90
CA THR A 25 -1.38 11.15 19.46
C THR A 25 -2.79 10.87 18.94
N ASP A 26 -3.07 11.35 17.74
CA ASP A 26 -4.25 11.03 16.96
C ASP A 26 -3.92 10.08 15.80
N ARG A 27 -2.72 9.47 15.79
CA ARG A 27 -2.24 8.64 14.68
C ARG A 27 -2.20 7.16 15.06
N ILE A 28 -2.50 6.29 14.11
CA ILE A 28 -2.23 4.84 14.18
C ILE A 28 -1.22 4.49 13.10
N TRP A 29 -0.16 3.79 13.51
CA TRP A 29 0.83 3.23 12.60
C TRP A 29 0.38 1.83 12.19
N TYR A 30 0.46 1.51 10.91
CA TYR A 30 0.13 0.21 10.35
C TYR A 30 1.24 -0.31 9.43
N GLY A 31 1.43 -1.62 9.46
CA GLY A 31 2.45 -2.29 8.65
C GLY A 31 2.45 -3.79 8.88
N PHE A 32 3.03 -4.56 7.96
CA PHE A 32 3.14 -6.02 8.07
C PHE A 32 4.35 -6.40 8.91
N ARG A 33 4.17 -7.36 9.82
CA ARG A 33 5.26 -7.87 10.70
C ARG A 33 6.38 -8.55 9.91
N THR A 34 6.02 -9.19 8.81
CA THR A 34 6.92 -9.88 7.88
C THR A 34 6.45 -9.62 6.46
N LEU A 35 7.31 -9.88 5.46
CA LEU A 35 6.92 -9.77 4.06
C LEU A 35 5.63 -10.58 3.78
N PRO A 36 4.52 -9.93 3.37
CA PRO A 36 3.30 -10.66 3.08
C PRO A 36 3.40 -11.41 1.75
N ARG A 37 2.58 -12.45 1.59
CA ARG A 37 2.34 -13.05 0.28
C ARG A 37 1.46 -12.09 -0.51
N MET A 38 1.99 -11.57 -1.61
CA MET A 38 1.31 -10.60 -2.47
C MET A 38 1.40 -11.01 -3.93
N GLU A 39 0.29 -10.89 -4.65
CA GLU A 39 0.20 -11.09 -6.10
C GLU A 39 -0.28 -9.79 -6.74
N LEU A 40 0.53 -9.27 -7.67
CA LEU A 40 0.31 -8.02 -8.40
C LEU A 40 0.28 -8.33 -9.89
N VAL A 41 -0.67 -7.73 -10.61
CA VAL A 41 -0.76 -7.82 -12.07
C VAL A 41 -0.82 -6.42 -12.67
N ALA A 42 0.16 -6.09 -13.52
CA ALA A 42 0.23 -4.82 -14.22
C ALA A 42 -0.32 -4.95 -15.66
N ARG A 43 -1.39 -4.22 -15.97
CA ARG A 43 -2.08 -4.21 -17.26
C ARG A 43 -1.88 -2.86 -17.98
N PRO A 44 -0.98 -2.77 -18.97
CA PRO A 44 -0.74 -1.55 -19.73
C PRO A 44 -1.76 -1.38 -20.86
N LYS A 45 -2.24 -0.15 -21.05
CA LYS A 45 -3.18 0.26 -22.09
C LYS A 45 -2.60 1.41 -22.89
N LEU A 46 -2.63 1.30 -24.22
CA LEU A 46 -2.27 2.37 -25.15
C LEU A 46 -3.53 2.81 -25.91
N GLY A 47 -4.11 3.93 -25.48
CA GLY A 47 -5.46 4.28 -25.92
C GLY A 47 -6.47 3.24 -25.43
N GLU A 48 -7.33 2.74 -26.32
CA GLU A 48 -8.31 1.68 -25.99
C GLU A 48 -7.76 0.25 -26.12
N LYS A 49 -6.55 0.07 -26.67
CA LYS A 49 -5.98 -1.25 -26.92
C LYS A 49 -5.06 -1.67 -25.77
N GLU A 50 -5.32 -2.85 -25.22
CA GLU A 50 -4.33 -3.57 -24.41
C GLU A 50 -3.15 -3.97 -25.28
N VAL A 51 -1.94 -3.67 -24.83
CA VAL A 51 -0.71 -3.99 -25.56
C VAL A 51 0.18 -4.80 -24.64
N THR A 52 0.55 -6.01 -25.04
CA THR A 52 1.34 -6.90 -24.19
C THR A 52 2.81 -6.49 -24.18
N PHE A 53 3.21 -5.58 -23.29
CA PHE A 53 4.61 -5.22 -23.03
C PHE A 53 5.20 -6.04 -21.88
N ALA A 54 5.29 -7.37 -22.04
CA ALA A 54 5.61 -8.32 -20.97
C ALA A 54 6.85 -7.97 -20.13
N ARG A 55 7.93 -7.47 -20.76
CA ARG A 55 9.16 -7.08 -20.04
C ARG A 55 8.98 -5.80 -19.20
N VAL A 56 8.12 -4.88 -19.64
CA VAL A 56 7.83 -3.64 -18.92
C VAL A 56 6.90 -3.92 -17.74
N THR A 57 5.90 -4.78 -17.92
CA THR A 57 4.96 -5.17 -16.86
C THR A 57 5.67 -5.89 -15.71
N GLU A 58 6.52 -6.88 -16.00
CA GLU A 58 7.29 -7.61 -14.99
C GLU A 58 8.20 -6.66 -14.17
N ARG A 59 8.86 -5.71 -14.85
CA ARG A 59 9.70 -4.72 -14.17
C ARG A 59 8.88 -3.85 -13.22
N ILE A 60 7.68 -3.44 -13.63
CA ILE A 60 6.82 -2.58 -12.80
C ILE A 60 6.26 -3.35 -11.61
N GLU A 61 5.77 -4.58 -11.81
CA GLU A 61 5.32 -5.45 -10.72
C GLU A 61 6.41 -5.63 -9.67
N LYS A 62 7.65 -5.91 -10.10
CA LYS A 62 8.80 -6.03 -9.20
C LYS A 62 9.11 -4.72 -8.47
N MET A 63 9.06 -3.58 -9.15
CA MET A 63 9.28 -2.28 -8.52
C MET A 63 8.22 -1.97 -7.47
N LEU A 64 6.96 -2.23 -7.77
CA LEU A 64 5.84 -2.02 -6.85
C LEU A 64 5.92 -2.96 -5.65
N PHE A 65 6.29 -4.22 -5.86
CA PHE A 65 6.53 -5.19 -4.79
C PHE A 65 7.63 -4.73 -3.84
N LEU A 66 8.77 -4.28 -4.38
CA LEU A 66 9.90 -3.77 -3.59
C LEU A 66 9.52 -2.51 -2.82
N GLU A 67 8.77 -1.59 -3.44
CA GLU A 67 8.35 -0.35 -2.81
C GLU A 67 7.32 -0.60 -1.70
N PHE A 68 6.38 -1.52 -1.93
CA PHE A 68 5.46 -1.99 -0.90
C PHE A 68 6.22 -2.55 0.30
N GLN A 69 7.20 -3.44 0.06
CA GLN A 69 8.05 -3.97 1.12
C GLN A 69 8.79 -2.86 1.87
N ARG A 70 9.34 -1.88 1.13
CA ARG A 70 10.10 -0.77 1.70
C ARG A 70 9.26 0.09 2.63
N ILE A 71 7.99 0.32 2.33
CA ILE A 71 7.13 1.26 3.07
C ILE A 71 6.32 0.56 4.16
N LEU A 72 5.75 -0.61 3.86
CA LEU A 72 4.72 -1.25 4.69
C LEU A 72 5.16 -2.52 5.40
N VAL A 73 6.45 -2.90 5.35
CA VAL A 73 6.97 -4.04 6.12
C VAL A 73 7.91 -3.55 7.22
N MET A 74 7.69 -4.04 8.44
CA MET A 74 8.44 -3.64 9.62
C MET A 74 9.96 -3.80 9.39
N PRO A 75 10.80 -2.85 9.87
CA PRO A 75 10.45 -1.80 10.82
C PRO A 75 9.72 -0.59 10.23
N ASN A 76 9.58 -0.50 8.91
CA ASN A 76 8.85 0.59 8.28
C ASN A 76 7.33 0.36 8.41
N MET A 77 6.62 1.44 8.70
CA MET A 77 5.19 1.48 8.86
C MET A 77 4.69 2.79 8.27
N ASP A 78 3.48 2.77 7.71
CA ASP A 78 2.76 3.98 7.33
C ASP A 78 1.79 4.35 8.44
N ASP A 79 1.25 5.56 8.42
CA ASP A 79 0.39 6.02 9.49
C ASP A 79 -0.80 6.85 8.99
N PHE A 80 -1.91 6.77 9.71
CA PHE A 80 -3.11 7.55 9.43
C PHE A 80 -3.69 8.18 10.68
N MET A 81 -4.31 9.34 10.51
CA MET A 81 -5.00 10.04 11.58
C MET A 81 -6.37 9.39 11.86
N ILE A 82 -6.73 9.28 13.13
CA ILE A 82 -8.05 8.85 13.60
C ILE A 82 -8.75 10.07 14.22
N PRO A 83 -9.77 10.62 13.54
CA PRO A 83 -10.45 11.83 13.98
C PRO A 83 -11.07 11.74 15.39
N ILE A 84 -11.43 10.55 15.85
CA ILE A 84 -12.03 10.29 17.18
C ILE A 84 -10.99 10.47 18.31
N MET A 85 -9.69 10.43 18.01
CA MET A 85 -8.62 10.66 18.98
C MET A 85 -8.27 12.14 19.17
N HIS A 86 -9.10 13.07 18.66
CA HIS A 86 -8.99 14.48 19.02
C HIS A 86 -9.40 14.71 20.47
N SER A 87 -8.53 15.36 21.23
CA SER A 87 -8.76 15.84 22.60
C SER A 87 -9.86 16.93 22.71
N TYR A 88 -10.55 17.26 21.62
CA TYR A 88 -11.61 18.26 21.54
C TYR A 88 -12.98 17.65 21.19
N LEU A 89 -13.31 16.48 21.73
CA LEU A 89 -14.72 16.07 21.75
C LEU A 89 -15.46 17.05 22.66
N PRO A 90 -16.48 17.79 22.19
CA PRO A 90 -17.30 18.61 23.07
C PRO A 90 -17.92 17.68 24.13
N GLU A 91 -17.76 18.04 25.40
CA GLU A 91 -18.38 17.33 26.52
C GLU A 91 -19.89 17.22 26.25
N CYS A 92 -20.42 15.99 26.33
CA CYS A 92 -21.84 15.69 26.20
C CYS A 92 -22.69 16.45 27.23
#